data_AF-A0ABD1BLA2-F1
#
_entry.id   AF-A0ABD1BLA2-F1
#
_cell.length_a   1.000
_cell.length_b   1.000
_cell.length_c   1.000
_cell.angle_alpha   90.00
_cell.angle_beta   90.00
_cell.angle_gamma   90.00
#
_symmetry.space_group_name_H-M   'P 1'
#
loop_
_entity.id
_entity.type
_entity.pdbx_description
1 polymer ?
#
loop_
_entity_poly.entity_id
_entity_poly.type
_entity_poly.pdbx_seq_one_letter_code
_entity_poly.pdbx_strand_id
1 'polypeptide(L)'
;MEEYLASITTDDAACLQLLRMSLPCFTTLCNILQTNYRLQQPLNISIEESVAMFLWICGHNEVQRDVGLRFGHNQETMKRKFSEVLKAIELLAYDYIRTPTSQELQRIPERLQVD
;
A
#
# COMPACT_ATOMS: atom_id res chain seq x y z
N MET A 1 20.29 -1.78 0.01
CA MET A 1 19.17 -2.56 0.57
C MET A 1 18.37 -1.70 1.54
N GLU A 2 18.97 -1.23 2.65
CA GLU A 2 18.39 -0.19 3.54
C GLU A 2 18.19 1.18 2.87
N GLU A 3 18.90 1.44 1.77
CA GLU A 3 18.88 2.73 1.05
C GLU A 3 17.52 3.10 0.43
N TYR A 4 16.74 2.12 -0.06
CA TYR A 4 15.44 2.42 -0.69
C TYR A 4 14.40 2.81 0.34
N LEU A 5 14.30 2.07 1.45
CA LEU A 5 13.40 2.44 2.53
C LEU A 5 13.80 3.79 3.13
N ALA A 6 15.09 4.03 3.34
CA ALA A 6 15.59 5.32 3.81
C ALA A 6 15.22 6.47 2.84
N SER A 7 15.35 6.27 1.53
CA SER A 7 14.93 7.29 0.54
C SER A 7 13.43 7.60 0.63
N ILE A 8 12.59 6.56 0.77
CA ILE A 8 11.14 6.69 0.87
C ILE A 8 10.74 7.43 2.16
N THR A 9 11.41 7.16 3.28
CA THR A 9 11.03 7.71 4.59
C THR A 9 11.64 9.09 4.87
N THR A 10 12.56 9.57 4.03
CA THR A 10 13.25 10.87 4.25
C THR A 10 12.99 11.89 3.14
N ASP A 11 12.54 11.46 1.96
CA ASP A 11 12.21 12.33 0.83
C ASP A 11 10.75 12.16 0.40
N ASP A 12 9.95 13.22 0.57
CA ASP A 12 8.54 13.24 0.17
C ASP A 12 8.35 13.05 -1.34
N ALA A 13 9.29 13.54 -2.16
CA ALA A 13 9.24 13.36 -3.61
C ALA A 13 9.48 11.89 -3.98
N ALA A 14 10.46 11.23 -3.36
CA ALA A 14 10.68 9.80 -3.53
C ALA A 14 9.48 8.97 -3.05
N CYS A 15 8.89 9.30 -1.89
CA CYS A 15 7.69 8.63 -1.41
C CYS A 15 6.53 8.75 -2.41
N LEU A 16 6.27 9.95 -2.92
CA LEU A 16 5.21 10.18 -3.91
C LEU A 16 5.49 9.44 -5.23
N GLN A 17 6.74 9.47 -5.70
CA GLN A 17 7.14 8.82 -6.95
C GLN A 17 7.04 7.28 -6.84
N LEU A 18 7.54 6.69 -5.76
CA LEU A 18 7.65 5.24 -5.59
C LEU A 18 6.36 4.61 -5.07
N LEU A 19 5.66 5.28 -4.15
CA LEU A 19 4.48 4.72 -3.47
C LEU A 19 3.15 5.33 -3.93
N ARG A 20 3.18 6.36 -4.79
CA ARG A 20 1.98 7.14 -5.20
C ARG A 20 1.26 7.80 -4.02
N MET A 21 1.98 8.09 -2.95
CA MET A 21 1.47 8.63 -1.70
C MET A 21 2.49 9.58 -1.08
N SER A 22 2.04 10.69 -0.48
CA SER A 22 2.95 11.58 0.26
C SER A 22 3.47 10.89 1.53
N LEU A 23 4.63 11.33 2.03
CA LEU A 23 5.27 10.79 3.22
C LEU A 23 4.39 10.88 4.48
N PRO A 24 3.66 11.98 4.74
CA PRO A 24 2.73 12.04 5.86
C PRO A 24 1.61 11.01 5.74
N CYS A 25 1.01 10.86 4.55
CA CYS A 25 -0.06 9.88 4.32
C CYS A 25 0.45 8.44 4.47
N PHE A 26 1.66 8.15 3.97
CA PHE A 26 2.29 6.84 4.12
C PHE A 26 2.53 6.51 5.60
N THR A 27 3.09 7.46 6.36
CA THR A 27 3.32 7.30 7.80
C THR A 27 2.01 7.06 8.55
N THR A 28 0.96 7.83 8.23
CA THR A 28 -0.37 7.64 8.81
C THR A 28 -0.95 6.26 8.46
N LEU A 29 -0.81 5.81 7.21
CA LEU A 29 -1.27 4.49 6.78
C LEU A 29 -0.58 3.37 7.57
N CYS A 30 0.75 3.41 7.71
CA CYS A 30 1.52 2.44 8.49
C CYS A 30 1.00 2.34 9.94
N ASN A 31 0.78 3.48 10.58
CA ASN A 31 0.25 3.56 11.95
C ASN A 31 -1.17 2.98 12.06
N ILE A 32 -2.04 3.29 11.09
CA ILE A 32 -3.42 2.76 11.03
C ILE A 32 -3.40 1.24 10.87
N LEU A 33 -2.60 0.72 9.94
CA LEU A 33 -2.51 -0.72 9.69
C LEU A 33 -1.98 -1.48 10.90
N GLN A 34 -0.99 -0.92 11.60
CA GLN A 34 -0.45 -1.49 12.83
C GLN A 34 -1.50 -1.52 13.95
N THR A 35 -2.16 -0.39 14.20
CA THR A 35 -2.99 -0.18 15.39
C THR A 35 -4.38 -0.80 15.24
N ASN A 36 -4.99 -0.68 14.04
CA ASN A 36 -6.40 -1.01 13.83
C ASN A 36 -6.58 -2.32 13.05
N TYR A 37 -5.63 -2.66 12.18
CA TYR A 37 -5.76 -3.80 11.26
C TYR A 37 -4.75 -4.92 11.52
N ARG A 38 -4.13 -4.91 12.71
CA ARG A 38 -3.27 -5.98 13.26
C ARG A 38 -2.11 -6.38 12.34
N LEU A 39 -1.59 -5.44 11.55
CA LEU A 39 -0.34 -5.66 10.83
C LEU A 39 0.79 -5.71 11.87
N GLN A 40 1.17 -6.93 12.25
CA GLN A 40 2.19 -7.17 13.28
C GLN A 40 3.57 -6.88 12.71
N GLN A 41 4.44 -6.25 13.51
CA GLN A 41 5.86 -6.12 13.18
C GLN A 41 6.50 -7.52 13.16
N PRO A 42 6.91 -8.02 11.99
CA PRO A 42 7.53 -9.33 11.88
C PRO A 42 9.00 -9.31 12.33
N LEU A 43 9.55 -10.47 12.69
CA LEU A 43 10.99 -10.61 12.84
C LEU A 43 11.66 -10.24 11.50
N ASN A 44 12.53 -9.23 11.54
CA ASN A 44 13.47 -8.80 10.49
C ASN A 44 12.93 -7.91 9.34
N ILE A 45 11.66 -7.48 9.35
CA ILE A 45 11.14 -6.50 8.37
C ILE A 45 10.27 -5.52 9.12
N SER A 46 10.40 -4.21 8.85
CA SER A 46 9.55 -3.22 9.51
C SER A 46 8.15 -3.18 8.89
N ILE A 47 7.21 -2.52 9.56
CA ILE A 47 5.86 -2.31 8.99
C ILE A 47 5.97 -1.41 7.77
N GLU A 48 6.73 -0.33 7.87
CA GLU A 48 7.00 0.62 6.79
C GLU A 48 7.59 -0.10 5.59
N GLU A 49 8.56 -0.99 5.80
CA GLU A 49 9.15 -1.76 4.70
C GLU A 49 8.12 -2.68 4.03
N SER A 50 7.32 -3.39 4.83
CA SER A 50 6.28 -4.28 4.31
C SER A 50 5.23 -3.50 3.49
N VAL A 51 4.78 -2.36 4.00
CA VAL A 51 3.79 -1.51 3.35
C VAL A 51 4.38 -0.82 2.11
N ALA A 52 5.63 -0.36 2.16
CA ALA A 52 6.32 0.23 1.02
C ALA A 52 6.49 -0.79 -0.13
N MET A 53 6.89 -2.03 0.19
CA MET A 53 6.98 -3.12 -0.78
C MET A 53 5.63 -3.39 -1.47
N PHE A 54 4.54 -3.45 -0.69
CA PHE A 54 3.19 -3.65 -1.24
C PHE A 54 2.76 -2.49 -2.14
N LEU A 55 2.90 -1.24 -1.66
CA LEU A 55 2.48 -0.05 -2.40
C LEU A 55 3.29 0.16 -3.68
N TRP A 56 4.59 -0.15 -3.67
CA TRP A 56 5.41 -0.07 -4.88
C TRP A 56 4.89 -1.05 -5.94
N ILE A 57 4.65 -2.31 -5.58
CA ILE A 57 4.08 -3.30 -6.51
C ILE A 57 2.77 -2.79 -7.10
N CYS A 58 1.84 -2.34 -6.25
CA CYS A 58 0.52 -1.90 -6.71
C CYS A 58 0.56 -0.59 -7.51
N GLY A 59 1.42 0.36 -7.11
CA GLY A 59 1.49 1.70 -7.68
C GLY A 59 2.18 1.77 -9.04
N HIS A 60 2.98 0.75 -9.39
CA HIS A 60 3.72 0.68 -10.65
C HIS A 60 3.49 -0.61 -11.44
N ASN A 61 2.65 -1.52 -10.93
CA ASN A 61 2.45 -2.85 -11.50
C ASN A 61 3.79 -3.61 -11.66
N GLU A 62 4.68 -3.43 -10.68
CA GLU A 62 6.02 -4.02 -10.69
C GLU A 62 5.97 -5.50 -10.33
N VAL A 63 6.92 -6.26 -10.88
CA VAL A 63 7.01 -7.69 -10.58
C VAL A 63 7.51 -7.87 -9.15
N GLN A 64 6.83 -8.69 -8.35
CA GLN A 64 7.23 -8.97 -6.96
C GLN A 64 8.70 -9.39 -6.83
N ARG A 65 9.22 -10.08 -7.85
CA ARG A 65 10.62 -10.48 -7.93
C ARG A 65 11.58 -9.30 -7.91
N ASP A 66 11.30 -8.28 -8.70
CA ASP A 66 12.19 -7.13 -8.87
C ASP A 66 12.16 -6.23 -7.64
N VAL A 67 10.98 -6.06 -7.02
CA VAL A 67 10.87 -5.36 -5.74
C VAL A 67 11.60 -6.14 -4.64
N GLY A 68 11.42 -7.46 -4.57
CA GLY A 68 12.16 -8.31 -3.63
C GLY A 68 13.67 -8.18 -3.79
N LEU A 69 14.20 -8.11 -5.03
CA LEU A 69 15.62 -7.87 -5.29
C LEU A 69 16.08 -6.48 -4.81
N ARG A 70 15.29 -5.42 -5.00
CA ARG A 70 15.62 -4.05 -4.57
C ARG A 70 15.67 -3.92 -3.05
N PHE A 71 14.71 -4.51 -2.36
CA PHE A 71 14.65 -4.59 -0.90
C PHE A 71 15.52 -5.71 -0.33
N GLY A 72 16.10 -6.55 -1.19
CA GLY A 72 17.03 -7.62 -0.83
C GLY A 72 16.43 -8.78 -0.04
N HIS A 73 15.14 -9.03 -0.23
CA HIS A 73 14.43 -10.14 0.35
C HIS A 73 14.22 -11.27 -0.66
N ASN A 74 14.19 -12.50 -0.16
CA ASN A 74 13.83 -13.64 -0.99
C ASN A 74 12.33 -13.63 -1.35
N GLN A 75 11.97 -14.42 -2.36
CA GLN A 75 10.60 -14.45 -2.90
C GLN A 75 9.56 -14.95 -1.90
N GLU A 76 9.94 -15.85 -1.00
CA GLU A 76 9.04 -16.37 0.03
C GLU A 76 8.65 -15.26 1.02
N THR A 77 9.64 -14.52 1.49
CA THR A 77 9.46 -13.36 2.37
C THR A 77 8.61 -12.29 1.68
N MET A 78 8.92 -11.97 0.43
CA MET A 78 8.16 -11.00 -0.36
C MET A 78 6.69 -11.40 -0.48
N LYS A 79 6.41 -12.64 -0.88
CA LYS A 79 5.04 -13.17 -1.02
C LYS A 79 4.28 -13.16 0.29
N ARG A 80 4.93 -13.56 1.39
CA ARG A 80 4.34 -13.56 2.73
C ARG A 80 3.95 -12.14 3.16
N LYS A 81 4.86 -11.17 3.02
CA LYS A 81 4.61 -9.77 3.41
C LYS A 81 3.58 -9.08 2.54
N PHE A 82 3.63 -9.31 1.23
CA PHE A 82 2.57 -8.84 0.34
C PHE A 82 1.19 -9.34 0.78
N SER A 83 1.09 -10.64 1.13
CA SER A 83 -0.19 -11.24 1.55
C SER A 83 -0.68 -10.73 2.90
N GLU A 84 0.23 -10.49 3.86
CA GLU A 84 -0.12 -9.90 5.17
C GLU A 84 -0.64 -8.47 5.02
N VAL A 85 0.04 -7.63 4.23
CA VAL A 85 -0.37 -6.24 3.98
C VAL A 85 -1.68 -6.21 3.19
N LEU A 86 -1.86 -7.05 2.18
CA LEU A 86 -3.09 -7.14 1.41
C LEU A 86 -4.31 -7.39 2.32
N LYS A 87 -4.21 -8.36 3.23
CA LYS A 87 -5.30 -8.65 4.18
C LYS A 87 -5.65 -7.46 5.08
N ALA A 88 -4.64 -6.74 5.56
CA ALA A 88 -4.86 -5.55 6.38
C ALA A 88 -5.50 -4.41 5.56
N ILE A 89 -5.07 -4.21 4.31
CA ILE A 89 -5.63 -3.24 3.38
C ILE A 89 -7.07 -3.60 2.98
N GLU A 90 -7.41 -4.88 2.79
CA GLU A 90 -8.77 -5.33 2.50
C GLU A 90 -9.73 -4.99 3.64
N LEU A 91 -9.31 -5.18 4.90
CA LEU A 91 -10.09 -4.78 6.07
C LEU A 91 -10.26 -3.26 6.16
N LEU A 92 -9.18 -2.50 5.91
CA LEU A 92 -9.24 -1.04 5.83
C LEU A 92 -10.21 -0.58 4.74
N ALA A 93 -10.15 -1.21 3.55
CA ALA A 93 -11.02 -0.89 2.43
C ALA A 93 -12.49 -1.14 2.76
N TYR A 94 -12.80 -2.21 3.51
CA TYR A 94 -14.16 -2.47 3.98
C TYR A 94 -14.72 -1.33 4.85
N ASP A 95 -13.89 -0.74 5.71
CA ASP A 95 -14.32 0.36 6.59
C ASP A 95 -14.35 1.73 5.89
N TYR A 96 -13.45 1.98 4.93
CA TYR A 96 -13.25 3.30 4.32
C TYR A 96 -13.94 3.47 2.97
N ILE A 97 -14.07 2.40 2.19
CA ILE A 97 -14.67 2.47 0.86
C ILE A 97 -16.17 2.22 1.01
N ARG A 98 -16.94 3.29 0.83
CA ARG A 98 -18.40 3.19 0.73
C ARG A 98 -18.74 2.35 -0.49
N THR A 99 -19.30 1.17 -0.26
CA THR A 99 -19.85 0.36 -1.35
C THR A 99 -21.10 1.08 -1.88
N PRO A 100 -21.12 1.50 -3.16
CA PRO A 100 -22.31 2.12 -3.73
C PRO A 100 -23.45 1.10 -3.78
N THR A 101 -24.66 1.55 -3.49
CA THR A 101 -25.85 0.72 -3.64
C THR A 101 -26.11 0.39 -5.11
N SER A 102 -26.87 -0.68 -5.37
CA SER A 102 -27.26 -1.05 -6.74
C SER A 102 -27.96 0.11 -7.47
N GLN A 103 -28.79 0.88 -6.74
CA GLN A 103 -29.45 2.06 -7.29
C GLN A 103 -28.47 3.19 -7.66
N GLU A 104 -27.40 3.38 -6.88
CA GLU A 104 -26.38 4.38 -7.18
C GLU A 104 -25.50 3.98 -8.37
N LEU A 105 -25.22 2.68 -8.54
CA LEU A 105 -24.49 2.16 -9.71
C LEU A 105 -25.28 2.30 -11.01
N GLN A 106 -26.62 2.24 -10.94
CA GLN A 106 -27.51 2.42 -12.09
C GLN A 106 -27.72 3.88 -12.48
N ARG A 107 -27.44 4.82 -11.58
CA ARG A 107 -27.53 6.25 -11.87
C ARG A 107 -26.36 6.65 -12.76
N ILE A 108 -26.67 7.25 -13.91
CA ILE A 108 -25.67 7.93 -14.72
C ILE A 108 -25.13 9.10 -13.88
N PRO A 109 -23.82 9.18 -13.60
CA PRO A 109 -23.25 10.32 -12.89
C PRO A 109 -23.63 11.63 -13.58
N GLU A 110 -24.02 12.67 -12.82
CA GLU A 110 -24.51 13.95 -13.36
C GLU A 110 -23.56 14.56 -14.40
N ARG A 111 -22.25 14.44 -14.19
CA ARG A 111 -21.19 14.85 -15.13
C ARG A 111 -21.20 14.16 -16.51
N LEU A 112 -21.92 13.05 -16.64
CA LEU A 112 -22.10 12.31 -17.90
C LEU A 112 -23.51 12.47 -18.48
N GLN A 113 -24.40 13.17 -17.77
CA GLN A 113 -25.70 13.59 -18.30
C GLN A 113 -25.46 14.85 -19.12
N VAL A 114 -25.01 14.67 -20.36
CA VAL A 114 -24.93 15.76 -21.34
C VAL A 114 -26.31 15.90 -21.98
N ASP A 115 -26.80 17.14 -22.16
CA ASP A 115 -28.03 17.47 -22.89
C ASP A 115 -28.05 16.94 -24.33
#